data_AF-A0A6V7UK63-F1
#
_entry.id   AF-A0A6V7UK63-F1
#
_cell.length_a   1.000
_cell.length_b   1.000
_cell.length_c   1.000
_cell.angle_alpha   90.00
_cell.angle_beta   90.00
_cell.angle_gamma   90.00
#
_symmetry.space_group_name_H-M   'P 1'
#
loop_
_entity.id
_entity.type
_entity.pdbx_description
1 polymer ?
#
loop_
_entity_poly.entity_id
_entity_poly.type
_entity_poly.pdbx_seq_one_letter_code
_entity_poly.pdbx_strand_id
1 'polypeptide(L)'
;MDVDMKEVEIEFAQRLASGEPTIRKRALKLLREHVMEESKNGFTTDSLDRLCKGLHYALWMQDKMLLQEELADNILQLLGLLKDQNQIFEFVKALLFTLSKEWPKIDRWRMDKFLMFLRKIIRVLFFQLKEQKFNSQQPKIISLSFLKL
;
A
#
# COMPACT_ATOMS: atom_id res chain seq x y z
N MET A 1 17.78 -2.50 22.36
CA MET A 1 16.38 -2.89 22.64
C MET A 1 15.77 -3.16 21.28
N ASP A 2 16.11 -4.33 20.73
CA ASP A 2 15.73 -4.78 19.39
C ASP A 2 14.63 -5.82 19.55
N VAL A 3 13.44 -5.34 19.92
CA VAL A 3 12.27 -6.19 20.13
C VAL A 3 11.60 -6.40 18.76
N ASP A 4 11.51 -7.65 18.32
CA ASP A 4 10.46 -8.21 17.44
C ASP A 4 10.11 -7.57 16.09
N MET A 5 10.91 -6.65 15.54
CA MET A 5 10.59 -6.04 14.22
C MET A 5 10.45 -7.09 13.10
N LYS A 6 11.07 -8.27 13.24
CA LYS A 6 10.95 -9.38 12.28
C LYS A 6 9.61 -10.14 12.33
N GLU A 7 8.90 -10.17 13.46
CA GLU A 7 7.65 -10.95 13.60
C GLU A 7 6.41 -10.15 13.22
N VAL A 8 6.39 -8.85 13.52
CA VAL A 8 5.20 -7.99 13.38
C VAL A 8 4.77 -7.87 11.91
N GLU A 9 5.68 -7.58 10.98
CA GLU A 9 5.29 -7.45 9.56
C GLU A 9 4.94 -8.80 8.91
N ILE A 10 5.55 -9.89 9.38
CA ILE A 10 5.21 -11.24 8.96
C ILE A 10 3.79 -11.56 9.42
N GLU A 11 3.47 -11.26 10.67
CA GLU A 11 2.13 -11.44 11.21
C GLU A 11 1.11 -10.57 10.48
N PHE A 12 1.43 -9.30 10.19
CA PHE A 12 0.60 -8.45 9.35
C PHE A 12 0.38 -9.06 7.97
N ALA A 13 1.44 -9.51 7.29
CA ALA A 13 1.33 -10.11 5.97
C ALA A 13 0.45 -11.37 5.98
N GLN A 14 0.58 -12.21 7.02
CA GLN A 14 -0.27 -13.39 7.22
C GLN A 14 -1.74 -13.01 7.46
N ARG A 15 -2.01 -12.05 8.35
CA ARG A 15 -3.37 -11.60 8.66
C ARG A 15 -4.03 -10.88 7.48
N LEU A 16 -3.26 -10.13 6.69
CA LEU A 16 -3.70 -9.49 5.45
C LEU A 16 -4.02 -10.51 4.36
N ALA A 17 -3.27 -11.60 4.29
CA ALA A 17 -3.50 -12.71 3.36
C ALA A 17 -4.53 -13.74 3.85
N SER A 18 -5.11 -13.57 5.05
CA SER A 18 -6.08 -14.50 5.62
C SER A 18 -7.32 -14.65 4.73
N GLY A 19 -7.86 -15.88 4.65
CA GLY A 19 -9.13 -16.15 3.96
C GLY A 19 -10.33 -15.45 4.61
N GLU A 20 -10.25 -15.15 5.91
CA GLU A 20 -11.35 -14.52 6.65
C GLU A 20 -11.42 -12.99 6.43
N PRO A 21 -12.52 -12.46 5.88
CA PRO A 21 -12.63 -11.01 5.62
C PRO A 21 -12.57 -10.14 6.89
N THR A 22 -13.04 -10.65 8.02
CA THR A 22 -12.99 -9.97 9.32
C THR A 22 -11.56 -9.78 9.82
N ILE A 23 -10.71 -10.81 9.67
CA ILE A 23 -9.28 -10.74 10.01
C ILE A 23 -8.58 -9.72 9.12
N ARG A 24 -8.80 -9.78 7.80
CA ARG A 24 -8.19 -8.82 6.85
C ARG A 24 -8.58 -7.37 7.17
N LYS A 25 -9.87 -7.10 7.46
CA LYS A 25 -10.34 -5.76 7.83
C LYS A 25 -9.67 -5.24 9.11
N ARG A 26 -9.55 -6.08 10.13
CA ARG A 26 -8.85 -5.70 11.38
C ARG A 26 -7.36 -5.44 11.12
N ALA A 27 -6.71 -6.29 10.33
CA ALA A 27 -5.31 -6.13 9.95
C ALA A 27 -5.06 -4.81 9.22
N LEU A 28 -5.92 -4.42 8.27
CA LEU A 28 -5.82 -3.14 7.57
C LEU A 28 -5.99 -1.93 8.50
N LYS A 29 -6.84 -2.03 9.53
CA LYS A 29 -6.99 -0.97 10.53
C LYS A 29 -5.70 -0.80 11.34
N LEU A 30 -5.18 -1.89 11.88
CA LEU A 30 -3.93 -1.91 12.66
C LEU A 30 -2.73 -1.49 11.80
N LEU A 31 -2.74 -1.83 10.51
CA LEU A 31 -1.68 -1.45 9.59
C LEU A 31 -1.55 0.07 9.46
N ARG A 32 -2.67 0.81 9.48
CA ARG A 32 -2.62 2.28 9.43
C ARG A 32 -1.88 2.87 10.62
N GLU A 33 -2.11 2.31 11.82
CA GLU A 33 -1.45 2.72 13.05
C GLU A 33 0.06 2.41 12.97
N HIS A 34 0.41 1.21 12.52
CA HIS A 34 1.80 0.80 12.31
C HIS A 34 2.54 1.68 11.29
N VAL A 35 1.92 1.99 10.13
CA VAL A 35 2.55 2.87 9.12
C VAL A 35 2.78 4.29 9.65
N MET A 36 1.89 4.81 10.51
CA MET A 36 2.10 6.12 11.14
C MET A 36 3.27 6.12 12.14
N GLU A 37 3.49 5.01 12.83
CA GLU A 37 4.61 4.82 13.74
C GLU A 37 5.92 4.68 12.96
N GLU A 38 5.95 3.81 11.96
CA GLU A 38 7.11 3.59 11.09
C GLU A 38 7.47 4.82 10.26
N SER A 39 6.52 5.71 9.94
CA SER A 39 6.88 6.98 9.30
C SER A 39 7.79 7.84 10.18
N LYS A 40 7.73 7.70 11.51
CA LYS A 40 8.63 8.39 12.45
C LYS A 40 9.96 7.67 12.63
N ASN A 41 9.93 6.34 12.66
CA ASN A 41 11.09 5.50 12.97
C ASN A 41 11.93 5.14 11.73
N GLY A 42 11.33 5.21 10.55
CA GLY A 42 11.92 4.82 9.27
C GLY A 42 11.65 3.35 8.95
N PHE A 43 11.24 3.07 7.72
CA PHE A 43 11.10 1.69 7.25
C PHE A 43 12.45 1.10 6.85
N THR A 44 12.62 -0.20 7.06
CA THR A 44 13.70 -0.97 6.44
C THR A 44 13.19 -1.54 5.11
N THR A 45 14.07 -1.72 4.12
CA THR A 45 13.69 -2.31 2.81
C THR A 45 12.99 -3.66 2.96
N ASP A 46 13.49 -4.53 3.85
CA ASP A 46 12.94 -5.85 4.09
C ASP A 46 11.53 -5.80 4.71
N SER A 47 11.27 -4.85 5.61
CA SER A 47 9.95 -4.70 6.25
C SER A 47 8.92 -4.19 5.24
N LEU A 48 9.31 -3.21 4.43
CA LEU A 48 8.52 -2.68 3.31
C LEU A 48 8.15 -3.76 2.30
N ASP A 49 9.11 -4.62 1.91
CA ASP A 49 8.86 -5.71 0.96
C ASP A 49 7.88 -6.75 1.51
N ARG A 50 8.01 -7.14 2.80
CA ARG A 50 7.07 -8.06 3.47
C ARG A 50 5.68 -7.46 3.55
N LEU A 51 5.59 -6.20 3.92
CA LEU A 51 4.34 -5.47 4.01
C LEU A 51 3.66 -5.39 2.63
N CYS A 52 4.38 -4.96 1.60
CA CYS A 52 3.86 -4.86 0.23
C CYS A 52 3.39 -6.20 -0.30
N LYS A 53 4.09 -7.29 0.03
CA LYS A 53 3.65 -8.65 -0.27
C LYS A 53 2.33 -8.99 0.45
N GLY A 54 2.21 -8.66 1.73
CA GLY A 54 0.95 -8.80 2.49
C GLY A 54 -0.22 -8.05 1.83
N LEU A 55 0.01 -6.81 1.41
CA LEU A 55 -0.97 -5.97 0.70
C LEU A 55 -1.36 -6.57 -0.66
N HIS A 56 -0.39 -7.10 -1.41
CA HIS A 56 -0.65 -7.80 -2.67
C HIS A 56 -1.61 -8.99 -2.46
N TYR A 57 -1.35 -9.82 -1.45
CA TYR A 57 -2.22 -10.96 -1.15
C TYR A 57 -3.56 -10.56 -0.53
N ALA A 58 -3.64 -9.42 0.18
CA ALA A 58 -4.93 -8.86 0.60
C ALA A 58 -5.82 -8.53 -0.61
N LEU A 59 -5.24 -7.92 -1.66
CA LEU A 59 -5.95 -7.63 -2.91
C LEU A 59 -6.28 -8.92 -3.68
N TRP A 60 -5.36 -9.88 -3.67
CA TRP A 60 -5.57 -11.20 -4.27
C TRP A 60 -6.83 -11.89 -3.73
N MET A 61 -7.02 -11.87 -2.41
CA MET A 61 -8.14 -12.49 -1.68
C MET A 61 -9.46 -11.69 -1.77
N GLN A 62 -9.50 -10.56 -2.47
CA GLN A 62 -10.70 -9.74 -2.58
C GLN A 62 -11.45 -10.01 -3.89
N ASP A 63 -12.55 -10.75 -3.84
CA ASP A 63 -13.30 -11.12 -5.05
C ASP A 63 -14.41 -10.13 -5.42
N LYS A 64 -14.91 -9.34 -4.45
CA LYS A 64 -16.00 -8.39 -4.72
C LYS A 64 -15.45 -7.11 -5.37
N MET A 65 -15.91 -6.78 -6.58
CA MET A 65 -15.43 -5.65 -7.39
C MET A 65 -15.37 -4.33 -6.62
N LEU A 66 -16.46 -3.92 -5.96
CA LEU A 66 -16.48 -2.67 -5.18
C LEU A 66 -15.46 -2.67 -4.03
N LEU A 67 -15.24 -3.83 -3.40
CA LEU A 67 -14.26 -3.95 -2.33
C LEU A 67 -12.82 -4.04 -2.84
N GLN A 68 -12.59 -4.47 -4.09
CA GLN A 68 -11.27 -4.43 -4.72
C GLN A 68 -10.82 -2.99 -4.90
N GLU A 69 -11.73 -2.14 -5.41
CA GLU A 69 -11.49 -0.72 -5.57
C GLU A 69 -11.28 -0.04 -4.22
N GLU A 70 -12.18 -0.26 -3.26
CA GLU A 70 -12.04 0.31 -1.90
C GLU A 70 -10.72 -0.10 -1.24
N LEU A 71 -10.30 -1.37 -1.41
CA LEU A 71 -9.03 -1.86 -0.89
C LEU A 71 -7.83 -1.19 -1.56
N ALA A 72 -7.84 -1.07 -2.89
CA ALA A 72 -6.80 -0.35 -3.62
C ALA A 72 -6.66 1.10 -3.12
N ASP A 73 -7.79 1.78 -2.92
CA ASP A 73 -7.81 3.13 -2.39
C ASP A 73 -7.28 3.19 -0.95
N ASN A 74 -7.69 2.26 -0.09
CA ASN A 74 -7.20 2.16 1.28
C ASN A 74 -5.68 1.93 1.35
N ILE A 75 -5.12 1.14 0.43
CA ILE A 75 -3.67 0.92 0.32
C ILE A 75 -2.98 2.22 -0.09
N LEU A 76 -3.48 2.92 -1.11
CA LEU A 76 -2.86 4.16 -1.58
C LEU A 76 -2.97 5.31 -0.56
N GLN A 77 -4.00 5.31 0.29
CA GLN A 77 -4.11 6.25 1.41
C GLN A 77 -2.98 6.09 2.43
N LEU A 78 -2.33 4.92 2.53
CA LEU A 78 -1.17 4.74 3.42
C LEU A 78 -0.02 5.67 3.04
N LEU A 79 0.13 6.01 1.75
CA LEU A 79 1.14 6.97 1.29
C LEU A 79 0.93 8.37 1.89
N GLY A 80 -0.32 8.73 2.20
CA GLY A 80 -0.65 10.02 2.82
C GLY A 80 -0.32 10.08 4.32
N LEU A 81 0.00 8.94 4.93
CA LEU A 81 0.44 8.86 6.34
C LEU A 81 1.94 9.10 6.47
N LEU A 82 2.69 8.96 5.37
CA LEU A 82 4.13 9.14 5.32
C LEU A 82 4.48 10.63 5.24
N LYS A 83 5.36 11.09 6.14
CA LYS A 83 5.77 12.50 6.21
C LYS A 83 6.86 12.86 5.21
N ASP A 84 7.79 11.94 4.97
CA ASP A 84 8.94 12.18 4.10
C ASP A 84 8.69 11.73 2.66
N GLN A 85 9.22 12.49 1.71
CA GLN A 85 9.15 12.15 0.29
C GLN A 85 9.94 10.90 -0.04
N ASN A 86 11.11 10.70 0.57
CA ASN A 86 11.91 9.52 0.31
C ASN A 86 11.16 8.25 0.75
N GLN A 87 10.51 8.29 1.92
CA GLN A 87 9.64 7.19 2.40
C GLN A 87 8.51 6.89 1.41
N ILE A 88 7.85 7.91 0.84
CA ILE A 88 6.81 7.71 -0.19
C ILE A 88 7.40 7.03 -1.43
N PHE A 89 8.56 7.48 -1.91
CA PHE A 89 9.23 6.86 -3.05
C PHE A 89 9.63 5.41 -2.78
N GLU A 90 10.18 5.12 -1.61
CA GLU A 90 10.54 3.77 -1.18
C GLU A 90 9.31 2.86 -1.10
N PHE A 91 8.21 3.34 -0.52
CA PHE A 91 6.96 2.59 -0.44
C PHE A 91 6.38 2.28 -1.82
N VAL A 92 6.32 3.27 -2.72
CA VAL A 92 5.82 3.05 -4.08
C VAL A 92 6.75 2.13 -4.87
N LYS A 93 8.07 2.27 -4.70
CA LYS A 93 9.06 1.37 -5.30
C LYS A 93 8.84 -0.07 -4.83
N ALA A 94 8.65 -0.30 -3.54
CA ALA A 94 8.37 -1.63 -2.98
C ALA A 94 7.05 -2.22 -3.49
N LEU A 95 5.99 -1.41 -3.63
CA LEU A 95 4.72 -1.83 -4.24
C LEU A 95 4.90 -2.28 -5.69
N LEU A 96 5.56 -1.46 -6.52
CA LEU A 96 5.80 -1.76 -7.93
C LEU A 96 6.72 -2.99 -8.09
N PHE A 97 7.76 -3.09 -7.26
CA PHE A 97 8.65 -4.24 -7.24
C PHE A 97 7.92 -5.54 -6.89
N THR A 98 7.06 -5.49 -5.85
CA THR A 98 6.21 -6.62 -5.46
C THR A 98 5.27 -7.02 -6.58
N LEU A 99 4.60 -6.06 -7.22
CA LEU A 99 3.72 -6.32 -8.37
C LEU A 99 4.48 -6.97 -9.52
N SER A 100 5.68 -6.46 -9.86
CA SER A 100 6.52 -7.03 -10.91
C SER A 100 6.94 -8.47 -10.61
N LYS A 101 7.29 -8.78 -9.35
CA LYS A 101 7.73 -10.11 -8.93
C LYS A 101 6.59 -11.13 -8.96
N GLU A 102 5.39 -10.73 -8.56
CA GLU A 102 4.24 -11.61 -8.50
C GLU A 102 3.45 -11.65 -9.83
N TRP A 103 3.74 -10.75 -10.79
CA TRP A 103 3.04 -10.65 -12.07
C TRP A 103 2.84 -11.98 -12.82
N PRO A 104 3.87 -12.85 -12.96
CA PRO A 104 3.73 -14.10 -13.71
C PRO A 104 2.77 -15.10 -13.06
N LYS A 105 2.46 -14.93 -11.77
CA LYS A 105 1.56 -15.82 -11.00
C LYS A 105 0.09 -15.43 -11.15
N ILE A 106 -0.19 -14.20 -11.60
CA ILE A 106 -1.55 -13.67 -11.70
C ILE A 106 -2.25 -14.36 -12.88
N ASP A 107 -3.32 -15.09 -12.58
CA ASP A 107 -4.15 -15.71 -13.60
C ASP A 107 -5.09 -14.69 -14.27
N ARG A 108 -5.67 -15.11 -15.40
CA ARG A 108 -6.54 -14.27 -16.25
C ARG A 108 -7.71 -13.65 -15.48
N TRP A 109 -8.30 -14.35 -14.51
CA TRP A 109 -9.49 -13.88 -13.79
C TRP A 109 -9.16 -12.80 -12.74
N ARG A 110 -7.90 -12.72 -12.32
CA ARG A 110 -7.43 -11.74 -11.34
C ARG A 110 -6.77 -10.53 -11.99
N MET A 111 -6.38 -10.62 -13.27
CA MET A 111 -5.59 -9.61 -13.96
C MET A 111 -6.22 -8.20 -13.89
N ASP A 112 -7.53 -8.09 -14.09
CA ASP A 112 -8.21 -6.79 -14.16
C ASP A 112 -8.07 -5.95 -12.89
N LYS A 113 -8.11 -6.58 -11.70
CA LYS A 113 -7.97 -5.87 -10.42
C LYS A 113 -6.55 -5.36 -10.20
N PHE A 114 -5.55 -6.13 -10.64
CA PHE A 114 -4.15 -5.70 -10.55
C PHE A 114 -3.80 -4.63 -11.58
N LEU A 115 -4.38 -4.68 -12.79
CA LEU A 115 -4.28 -3.60 -13.76
C LEU A 115 -4.97 -2.31 -13.27
N MET A 116 -6.13 -2.42 -12.62
CA MET A 116 -6.79 -1.29 -11.96
C MET A 116 -5.89 -0.69 -10.86
N PHE A 117 -5.31 -1.54 -10.01
CA PHE A 117 -4.42 -1.09 -8.94
C PHE A 117 -3.17 -0.38 -9.49
N LEU A 118 -2.53 -0.93 -10.53
CA LEU A 118 -1.40 -0.31 -11.20
C LEU A 118 -1.76 1.07 -11.79
N ARG A 119 -2.91 1.19 -12.43
CA ARG A 119 -3.42 2.49 -12.94
C ARG A 119 -3.58 3.51 -11.82
N LYS A 120 -4.12 3.11 -10.66
CA LYS A 120 -4.26 4.00 -9.51
C LYS A 120 -2.90 4.41 -8.92
N ILE A 121 -1.92 3.50 -8.83
CA ILE A 121 -0.53 3.83 -8.42
C ILE A 121 0.07 4.90 -9.34
N ILE A 122 0.01 4.67 -10.66
CA ILE A 122 0.55 5.60 -11.66
C ILE A 122 -0.12 6.98 -11.56
N ARG A 123 -1.45 7.01 -11.35
CA ARG A 123 -2.19 8.26 -11.14
C ARG A 123 -1.68 9.03 -9.92
N VAL A 124 -1.45 8.34 -8.80
CA VAL A 124 -0.90 8.97 -7.58
C VAL A 124 0.50 9.52 -7.84
N LEU A 125 1.36 8.78 -8.54
CA LEU A 125 2.70 9.24 -8.91
C LEU A 125 2.68 10.50 -9.77
N PHE A 126 1.87 10.53 -10.83
CA PHE A 126 1.75 11.73 -11.67
C PHE A 126 1.21 12.92 -10.90
N PHE A 127 0.30 12.69 -9.96
CA PHE A 127 -0.21 13.75 -9.10
C PHE A 127 0.89 14.29 -8.17
N GLN A 128 1.66 13.42 -7.53
CA GLN A 128 2.81 13.83 -6.71
C GLN A 128 3.83 14.64 -7.52
N LEU A 129 4.13 14.22 -8.75
CA LEU A 129 5.03 14.95 -9.66
C LEU A 129 4.47 16.32 -10.07
N LYS A 130 3.16 16.41 -10.32
CA LYS A 130 2.50 17.69 -10.60
C LYS A 130 2.63 18.62 -9.40
N GLU A 131 2.25 18.16 -8.21
CA GLU A 131 2.36 18.96 -6.98
C GLU A 131 3.79 19.44 -6.75
N GLN A 132 4.81 18.59 -6.92
CA GLN A 132 6.21 19.01 -6.78
C GLN A 132 6.63 20.11 -7.76
N LYS A 133 6.12 20.11 -9.00
CA LYS A 133 6.42 21.16 -9.99
C LYS A 133 5.70 22.48 -9.72
N PHE A 134 4.53 22.43 -9.08
CA PHE A 134 3.68 23.60 -8.87
C PHE A 134 3.69 24.15 -7.44
N ASN A 135 4.27 23.44 -6.45
CA ASN A 135 4.37 23.87 -5.06
C ASN A 135 5.80 24.16 -4.63
N SER A 136 6.15 25.45 -4.61
CA SER A 136 7.28 25.96 -3.83
C SER A 136 6.96 26.13 -2.33
N GLN A 137 5.67 26.08 -1.89
CA GLN A 137 5.29 26.49 -0.52
C GLN A 137 4.01 25.88 0.15
N GLN A 138 3.43 24.74 -0.25
CA GLN A 138 2.26 24.18 0.49
C GLN A 138 2.40 22.72 0.98
N PRO A 139 1.80 22.38 2.15
CA PRO A 139 1.90 21.06 2.76
C PRO A 139 1.13 20.00 1.95
N LYS A 140 1.80 18.86 1.75
CA LYS A 140 1.35 17.71 0.97
C LYS A 140 0.27 16.93 1.70
N ILE A 141 -0.98 17.34 1.53
CA ILE A 141 -2.13 16.50 1.87
C ILE A 141 -2.55 15.78 0.60
N ILE A 142 -2.32 14.47 0.53
CA ILE A 142 -2.97 13.63 -0.48
C ILE A 142 -4.47 13.67 -0.18
N SER A 143 -5.19 14.62 -0.77
CA SER A 143 -6.62 14.78 -0.49
C SER A 143 -7.39 13.51 -0.87
N LEU A 144 -8.22 13.05 0.06
CA LEU A 144 -9.08 11.86 -0.09
C LEU A 144 -10.10 11.98 -1.24
N SER A 145 -10.32 13.20 -1.77
CA SER A 145 -11.15 13.43 -2.95
C SER A 145 -10.60 12.81 -4.23
N PHE A 146 -9.31 12.44 -4.27
CA PHE A 146 -8.64 12.00 -5.51
C PHE A 146 -8.77 10.52 -5.86
N LEU A 147 -9.17 9.68 -4.90
CA LEU A 147 -9.32 8.22 -5.11
C LEU A 147 -10.70 7.82 -5.66
N LYS A 148 -11.69 8.72 -5.59
CA LYS A 148 -13.09 8.47 -5.98
C LYS A 148 -13.43 8.73 -7.46
N LEU A 149 -12.48 8.61 -8.39
CA LEU A 149 -12.73 8.78 -9.84
C LEU A 149 -12.04 7.70 -10.69
#